data_AF-A0A3D3UDH7-F1
#
_entry.id   AF-A0A3D3UDH7-F1
#
_cell.length_a   1.000
_cell.length_b   1.000
_cell.length_c   1.000
_cell.angle_alpha   90.00
_cell.angle_beta   90.00
_cell.angle_gamma   90.00
#
_symmetry.space_group_name_H-M   'P 1'
#
loop_
_entity.id
_entity.type
_entity.pdbx_description
1 polymer ?
#
loop_
_entity_poly.entity_id
_entity_poly.type
_entity_poly.pdbx_seq_one_letter_code
_entity_poly.pdbx_strand_id
1 'polypeptide(L)' 'AERDALLKRGQVGIRLKSNEAPAEIRDDLGHFGVIALEFPVYRDGRAFSYARLLRERFGYKGELRAV' A
#
# COMPACT_ATOMS: atom_id res chain seq x y z
N ALA A 1 -5.69 8.65 -16.35
CA ALA A 1 -4.87 8.24 -17.51
C ALA A 1 -3.62 7.45 -17.08
N GLU A 2 -2.85 7.90 -16.07
CA GLU A 2 -1.64 7.18 -15.63
C GLU A 2 -1.90 5.83 -14.95
N ARG A 3 -2.98 5.73 -14.15
CA ARG A 3 -3.37 4.49 -13.45
C ARG A 3 -3.46 3.29 -14.39
N ASP A 4 -4.27 3.39 -15.44
CA ASP A 4 -4.50 2.26 -16.36
C ASP A 4 -3.25 1.90 -17.17
N ALA A 5 -2.39 2.87 -17.44
CA ALA A 5 -1.10 2.65 -18.11
C ALA A 5 -0.12 1.88 -17.22
N LEU A 6 -0.12 2.14 -15.91
CA LEU A 6 0.70 1.41 -14.94
C LEU A 6 0.22 -0.03 -14.78
N LEU A 7 -1.09 -0.24 -14.64
CA LEU A 7 -1.67 -1.58 -14.50
C LEU A 7 -1.37 -2.50 -15.69
N LYS A 8 -1.29 -1.94 -16.91
CA LYS A 8 -0.92 -2.70 -18.11
C LYS A 8 0.54 -3.16 -18.16
N ARG A 9 1.43 -2.62 -17.32
CA ARG A 9 2.87 -2.98 -17.31
C ARG A 9 3.18 -4.28 -16.56
N GLY A 10 2.20 -4.89 -15.88
CA GLY A 10 2.38 -6.15 -15.15
C GLY A 10 2.42 -5.94 -13.64
N GLN A 11 3.41 -6.52 -12.95
CA GLN A 11 3.53 -6.38 -11.48
C GLN A 11 3.88 -4.95 -11.09
N VAL A 12 2.87 -4.22 -10.60
CA VAL A 12 3.03 -2.87 -10.07
C VAL A 12 3.21 -2.94 -8.56
N GLY A 13 4.09 -2.08 -8.03
CA GLY A 13 4.18 -1.79 -6.61
C GLY A 13 3.78 -0.35 -6.33
N ILE A 14 3.30 -0.09 -5.12
CA ILE A 14 2.98 1.27 -4.68
C ILE A 14 3.68 1.59 -3.37
N ARG A 15 4.10 2.85 -3.21
CA ARG A 15 4.61 3.38 -1.94
C ARG A 15 3.58 4.34 -1.36
N LEU A 16 3.16 4.10 -0.13
CA LEU A 16 2.29 4.99 0.64
C LEU A 16 3.15 5.78 1.64
N LYS A 17 3.02 7.09 1.59
CA LYS A 17 3.57 8.01 2.59
C LYS A 17 2.77 7.91 3.89
N SER A 18 3.32 8.42 4.99
CA SER A 18 2.69 8.34 6.32
C SER A 18 1.35 9.09 6.44
N ASN A 19 1.01 9.95 5.48
CA ASN A 19 -0.23 10.70 5.41
C ASN A 19 -1.21 10.16 4.36
N GLU A 20 -0.85 9.11 3.63
CA GLU A 20 -1.68 8.49 2.58
C GLU A 20 -2.34 7.23 3.13
N ALA A 21 -3.66 7.17 3.09
CA ALA A 21 -4.42 6.10 3.72
C ALA A 21 -4.56 4.91 2.76
N PRO A 22 -4.37 3.65 3.23
CA PRO A 22 -4.59 2.48 2.38
C PRO A 22 -6.02 2.34 1.84
N ALA A 23 -6.98 3.07 2.44
CA ALA A 23 -8.36 3.12 1.96
C ALA A 23 -8.48 3.75 0.57
N GLU A 24 -7.56 4.65 0.20
CA GLU A 24 -7.56 5.34 -1.09
C GLU A 24 -7.24 4.40 -2.27
N ILE A 25 -6.56 3.29 -1.98
CA ILE A 25 -6.12 2.30 -2.99
C ILE A 25 -6.83 0.95 -2.84
N ARG A 26 -7.85 0.87 -1.98
CA ARG A 26 -8.52 -0.38 -1.58
C ARG A 26 -8.99 -1.19 -2.79
N ASP A 27 -9.62 -0.52 -3.74
CA ASP A 27 -10.26 -1.17 -4.89
C ASP A 27 -9.23 -1.71 -5.90
N ASP A 28 -7.97 -1.29 -5.74
CA ASP A 28 -6.85 -1.62 -6.63
C ASP A 28 -5.84 -2.58 -5.99
N LEU A 29 -6.07 -2.99 -4.74
CA LEU A 29 -5.13 -3.83 -3.97
C LEU A 29 -4.79 -5.14 -4.68
N GLY A 30 -5.72 -5.71 -5.44
CA GLY A 30 -5.49 -6.94 -6.19
C GLY A 30 -4.47 -6.80 -7.33
N HIS A 31 -4.16 -5.57 -7.74
CA HIS A 31 -3.19 -5.30 -8.80
C HIS A 31 -1.76 -5.09 -8.30
N PHE A 32 -1.58 -4.82 -7.01
CA PHE A 32 -0.27 -4.53 -6.44
C PHE A 32 0.41 -5.80 -5.93
N GLY A 33 1.59 -6.12 -6.48
CA GLY A 33 2.42 -7.21 -5.97
C GLY A 33 3.10 -6.88 -4.64
N VAL A 34 3.36 -5.59 -4.41
CA VAL A 34 4.00 -5.06 -3.21
C VAL A 34 3.43 -3.70 -2.82
N ILE A 35 3.25 -3.47 -1.52
CA ILE A 35 2.93 -2.16 -0.94
C ILE A 35 4.05 -1.80 0.04
N ALA A 36 4.75 -0.70 -0.24
CA ALA A 36 5.74 -0.12 0.64
C ALA A 36 5.09 0.96 1.51
N LEU A 37 5.18 0.82 2.84
CA LEU A 37 4.71 1.79 3.81
C LEU A 37 5.91 2.59 4.30
N GLU A 38 5.83 3.91 4.17
CA GLU A 38 6.88 4.83 4.63
C GLU A 38 6.79 5.06 6.14
N PHE A 39 7.93 4.92 6.83
CA PHE A 39 8.06 5.20 8.26
C PHE A 39 9.00 6.40 8.47
N PRO A 40 8.52 7.65 8.24
CA PRO A 40 9.38 8.84 8.27
C PRO A 40 9.99 9.10 9.65
N VAL A 41 9.29 8.70 10.72
CA VAL A 41 9.78 8.78 12.10
C VAL A 41 9.27 7.56 12.87
N TYR A 42 10.12 6.92 13.67
CA TYR A 42 9.77 5.73 14.47
C TYR A 42 8.55 5.93 15.40
N ARG A 43 8.22 7.19 15.71
CA ARG A 43 7.08 7.56 16.57
C ARG A 43 5.74 7.64 15.84
N ASP A 44 5.72 7.54 14.51
CA ASP A 44 4.49 7.63 13.74
C ASP A 44 3.85 6.25 13.58
N GLY A 45 3.03 5.87 14.57
CA GLY A 45 2.36 4.57 14.62
C GLY A 45 1.34 4.32 13.49
N ARG A 46 1.03 5.32 12.66
CA ARG A 46 0.03 5.19 11.58
C ARG A 46 0.39 4.12 10.57
N ALA A 47 1.66 4.02 10.18
CA ALA A 47 2.11 3.02 9.22
C ALA A 47 1.93 1.58 9.76
N PHE A 48 2.04 1.37 11.09
CA PHE A 48 1.71 0.09 11.72
C PHE A 48 0.20 -0.20 11.67
N SER A 49 -0.64 0.80 11.95
CA SER A 49 -2.10 0.69 11.80
C SER A 49 -2.49 0.41 10.35
N TYR A 50 -1.81 1.00 9.37
CA TYR A 50 -2.03 0.79 7.95
C TYR A 50 -1.65 -0.61 7.51
N ALA A 51 -0.52 -1.15 8.00
CA ALA A 51 -0.14 -2.54 7.76
C ALA A 51 -1.21 -3.52 8.28
N ARG A 52 -1.73 -3.29 9.49
CA ARG A 52 -2.86 -4.08 10.04
C ARG A 52 -4.12 -3.94 9.18
N LEU A 53 -4.49 -2.72 8.80
CA LEU A 53 -5.67 -2.47 7.98
C LEU A 53 -5.60 -3.23 6.66
N LEU A 54 -4.43 -3.20 6.01
CA LEU A 54 -4.17 -3.93 4.76
C LEU A 54 -4.36 -5.44 4.92
N ARG A 55 -3.83 -6.04 6.00
CA ARG A 55 -3.92 -7.49 6.23
C ARG A 55 -5.28 -7.95 6.73
N GLU A 56 -5.79 -7.31 7.77
CA GLU A 56 -6.94 -7.77 8.54
C GLU A 56 -8.27 -7.31 7.92
N ARG A 57 -8.34 -6.05 7.49
CA ARG A 57 -9.59 -5.46 6.98
C ARG A 57 -9.71 -5.58 5.47
N PHE A 58 -8.64 -5.30 4.75
CA PHE A 58 -8.65 -5.30 3.29
C PHE A 58 -8.16 -6.62 2.69
N GLY A 59 -7.69 -7.55 3.52
CA GLY A 59 -7.34 -8.89 3.10
C GLY A 59 -6.18 -8.96 2.10
N TYR A 60 -5.34 -7.92 2.01
CA TYR A 60 -4.23 -7.86 1.07
C TYR A 60 -3.26 -9.03 1.29
N LYS A 61 -3.01 -9.78 0.22
CA LYS A 61 -2.18 -11.00 0.24
C LYS A 61 -0.77 -10.81 -0.31
N GLY A 62 -0.51 -9.69 -0.97
CA GLY A 62 0.82 -9.39 -1.52
C GLY A 62 1.85 -9.03 -0.45
N GLU A 63 3.01 -8.60 -0.90
CA GLU A 63 4.14 -8.26 -0.04
C GLU A 63 3.95 -6.89 0.61
N LEU A 64 4.25 -6.78 1.91
CA LEU A 64 4.30 -5.50 2.62
C LEU A 64 5.75 -5.19 2.97
N ARG A 65 6.24 -4.00 2.63
CA ARG A 65 7.58 -3.53 2.99
C ARG A 65 7.50 -2.29 3.86
N ALA A 66 8.35 -2.22 4.87
CA ALA A 66 8.64 -0.99 5.58
C ALA A 66 9.84 -0.31 4.93
N VAL A 67 9.73 0.98 4.61
CA VAL A 67 10.77 1.79 3.97
C VAL A 67 10.99 3.11 4.67
#